data_AF-A0A4T0V6Z1-F1
#
_entry.id   AF-A0A4T0V6Z1-F1
#
_cell.length_a   1.000
_cell.length_b   1.000
_cell.length_c   1.000
_cell.angle_alpha   90.00
_cell.angle_beta   90.00
_cell.angle_gamma   90.00
#
_symmetry.space_group_name_H-M   'P 1'
#
loop_
_entity.id
_entity.type
_entity.pdbx_description
1 polymer ?
#
loop_
_entity_poly.entity_id
_entity_poly.type
_entity_poly.pdbx_seq_one_letter_code
_entity_poly.pdbx_strand_id
1 'polypeptide(L)'
;MTTSTMADRLQRWVLGAGAVWLTLAGVSLYAALRLPATLFYAQLEATPERAGLGYVDLLTGSTLGVIAVFILVGALFYALTFVVGFGSLYARMGRLMFSPETRAYQKARGKKTLGELTDDEFELRVDLLRRMYDAVPEIAEQVPFAAMEASLRAERLASIAQEEDPDNNARTTGQSGIKLKVFRLLFDTQAAAMRRHWKALVGVSAAAAFFVGLPLVAISQAVQVREGEPFIGGNLGLFAYQASPVDVRLNGEMPSGQAPIDPDGDYFLLGGTPQFVTLYDAEADVSIQVPASLVTITSRG
;
A
#
# COMPACT_ATOMS: atom_id res chain seq x y z
N MET A 1 25.75 23.99 36.43
CA MET A 1 25.09 23.48 35.22
C MET A 1 24.96 21.97 35.35
N THR A 2 23.78 21.47 35.72
CA THR A 2 23.53 20.03 35.92
C THR A 2 23.26 19.38 34.57
N THR A 3 24.16 18.50 34.13
CA THR A 3 23.96 17.63 32.97
C THR A 3 22.83 16.65 33.28
N SER A 4 21.60 16.99 32.87
CA SER A 4 20.48 16.03 32.94
C SER A 4 20.84 14.84 32.05
N THR A 5 20.77 13.64 32.61
CA THR A 5 21.05 12.42 31.85
C THR A 5 19.94 12.20 30.81
N MET A 6 20.24 11.46 29.73
CA MET A 6 19.24 11.11 28.71
C MET A 6 18.07 10.33 29.34
N ALA A 7 18.33 9.54 30.38
CA ALA A 7 17.33 8.82 31.17
C ALA A 7 16.35 9.77 31.86
N ASP A 8 16.83 10.86 32.49
CA ASP A 8 15.96 11.84 33.17
C ASP A 8 15.05 12.60 32.19
N ARG A 9 15.45 12.73 30.92
CA ARG A 9 14.62 13.35 29.87
C ARG A 9 13.56 12.38 29.36
N LEU A 10 13.94 11.13 29.13
CA LEU A 10 13.02 10.06 28.74
C LEU A 10 11.95 9.82 29.81
N GLN A 11 12.35 9.72 31.08
CA GLN A 11 11.42 9.51 32.19
C GLN A 11 10.44 10.68 32.35
N ARG A 12 10.91 11.94 32.27
CA ARG A 12 10.01 13.11 32.31
C ARG A 12 9.11 13.21 31.09
N TRP A 13 9.58 12.79 29.92
CA TRP A 13 8.74 12.73 28.71
C TRP A 13 7.66 11.66 28.84
N VAL A 14 8.03 10.44 29.24
CA VAL A 14 7.09 9.32 29.47
C VAL A 14 6.08 9.69 30.54
N LEU A 15 6.49 10.22 31.69
CA LEU A 15 5.58 10.61 32.77
C LEU A 15 4.74 11.86 32.47
N GLY A 16 5.09 12.62 31.44
CA GLY A 16 4.36 13.80 30.97
C GLY A 16 3.48 13.50 29.77
N ALA A 17 3.73 14.19 28.66
CA ALA A 17 2.95 14.07 27.43
C ALA A 17 3.10 12.69 26.75
N GLY A 18 4.22 11.99 26.96
CA GLY A 18 4.51 10.71 26.33
C GLY A 18 3.55 9.60 26.76
N ALA A 19 3.20 9.50 28.05
CA ALA A 19 2.21 8.54 28.54
C ALA A 19 0.86 8.75 27.87
N VAL A 20 0.39 10.00 27.77
CA VAL A 20 -0.90 10.31 27.12
C VAL A 20 -0.90 9.84 25.66
N TRP A 21 0.15 10.14 24.90
CA TRP A 21 0.25 9.69 23.51
C TRP A 21 0.39 8.17 23.38
N LEU A 22 1.13 7.51 24.27
CA LEU A 22 1.24 6.05 24.30
C LEU A 22 -0.09 5.38 24.65
N THR A 23 -0.84 5.93 25.62
CA THR A 23 -2.17 5.42 25.98
C THR A 23 -3.14 5.63 24.82
N LEU A 24 -3.15 6.82 24.20
CA LEU A 24 -3.98 7.08 23.02
C LEU A 24 -3.63 6.13 21.87
N ALA A 25 -2.34 5.92 21.59
CA ALA A 25 -1.88 4.97 20.58
C ALA A 25 -2.30 3.54 20.91
N GLY A 26 -2.16 3.10 22.17
CA GLY A 26 -2.57 1.77 22.61
C GLY A 26 -4.09 1.55 22.51
N VAL A 27 -4.90 2.52 22.94
CA VAL A 27 -6.36 2.47 22.81
C VAL A 27 -6.79 2.49 21.35
N SER A 28 -6.15 3.32 20.53
CA SER A 28 -6.46 3.41 19.09
C SER A 28 -6.10 2.10 18.39
N LEU A 29 -4.94 1.52 18.69
CA LEU A 29 -4.53 0.21 18.19
C LEU A 29 -5.48 -0.89 18.66
N TYR A 30 -5.89 -0.88 19.92
CA TYR A 30 -6.82 -1.86 20.45
C TYR A 30 -8.20 -1.77 19.77
N ALA A 31 -8.77 -0.57 19.68
CA ALA A 31 -10.00 -0.35 18.92
C ALA A 31 -9.83 -0.81 17.47
N ALA A 32 -8.64 -0.60 16.91
CA ALA A 32 -8.34 -0.97 15.55
C ALA A 32 -8.27 -2.47 15.30
N LEU A 33 -7.81 -3.24 16.27
CA LEU A 33 -7.77 -4.70 16.21
C LEU A 33 -9.11 -5.33 16.60
N ARG A 34 -9.83 -4.71 17.55
CA ARG A 34 -11.10 -5.23 18.05
C ARG A 34 -12.21 -5.14 17.03
N LEU A 35 -12.25 -4.07 16.23
CA LEU A 35 -13.35 -3.86 15.28
C LEU A 35 -13.38 -4.95 14.19
N PRO A 36 -12.26 -5.29 13.51
CA PRO A 36 -12.21 -6.41 12.58
C PRO A 36 -12.44 -7.76 13.26
N ALA A 37 -11.92 -8.00 14.46
CA ALA A 37 -12.21 -9.21 15.22
C ALA A 37 -13.71 -9.37 15.50
N THR A 38 -14.36 -8.28 15.93
CA THR A 38 -15.81 -8.27 16.19
C THR A 38 -16.59 -8.57 14.93
N LEU A 39 -16.19 -8.02 13.78
CA LEU A 39 -16.82 -8.34 12.49
C LEU A 39 -16.64 -9.81 12.11
N PHE A 40 -15.43 -10.36 12.27
CA PHE A 40 -15.15 -11.78 12.01
C PHE A 40 -16.07 -12.69 12.84
N TYR A 41 -16.10 -12.51 14.16
CA TYR A 41 -16.90 -13.35 15.05
C TYR A 41 -18.41 -13.13 14.89
N ALA A 42 -18.85 -11.89 14.61
CA ALA A 42 -20.25 -11.59 14.37
C ALA A 42 -20.80 -12.29 13.11
N GLN A 43 -19.97 -12.48 12.08
CA GLN A 43 -20.35 -13.25 10.89
C GLN A 43 -20.52 -14.75 11.18
N LEU A 44 -19.95 -15.24 12.28
CA LEU A 44 -20.03 -16.63 12.72
C LEU A 44 -20.99 -16.79 13.91
N GLU A 45 -21.86 -15.82 14.17
CA GLU A 45 -22.79 -15.79 15.31
C GLU A 45 -22.12 -15.91 16.71
N ALA A 46 -20.84 -15.56 16.80
CA ALA A 46 -20.06 -15.58 18.02
C ALA A 46 -19.68 -14.15 18.47
N THR A 47 -19.14 -14.05 19.69
CA THR A 47 -18.44 -12.83 20.12
C THR A 47 -16.99 -13.17 20.47
N PRO A 48 -16.05 -12.22 20.34
CA PRO A 48 -14.64 -12.46 20.69
C PRO A 48 -14.48 -12.98 22.14
N GLU A 49 -15.30 -12.49 23.07
CA GLU A 49 -15.27 -12.89 24.47
C GLU A 49 -15.72 -14.35 24.67
N ARG A 50 -16.71 -14.79 23.88
CA ARG A 50 -17.17 -16.19 23.87
C ARG A 50 -16.10 -17.14 23.33
N ALA A 51 -15.32 -16.69 22.35
CA ALA A 51 -14.16 -17.40 21.84
C ALA A 51 -12.96 -17.40 22.82
N GLY A 52 -13.05 -16.70 23.96
CA GLY A 52 -11.98 -16.62 24.95
C GLY A 52 -10.81 -15.73 24.51
N LEU A 53 -10.97 -14.91 23.47
CA LEU A 53 -9.91 -14.02 23.01
C LEU A 53 -9.75 -12.84 23.96
N GLY A 54 -8.61 -12.82 24.64
CA GLY A 54 -8.21 -11.72 25.49
C GLY A 54 -7.66 -10.52 24.70
N TYR A 55 -7.51 -9.41 25.42
CA TYR A 55 -6.82 -8.22 24.92
C TYR A 55 -5.40 -8.54 24.42
N VAL A 56 -4.66 -9.35 25.18
CA VAL A 56 -3.26 -9.70 24.88
C VAL A 56 -3.18 -10.53 23.61
N ASP A 57 -4.07 -11.51 23.44
CA ASP A 57 -4.07 -12.41 22.28
C ASP A 57 -4.34 -11.66 20.97
N LEU A 58 -5.29 -10.72 21.00
CA LEU A 58 -5.58 -9.87 19.85
C LEU A 58 -4.35 -9.04 19.42
N LEU A 59 -3.63 -8.48 20.40
CA LEU A 59 -2.43 -7.68 20.14
C LEU A 59 -1.26 -8.52 19.63
N THR A 60 -0.94 -9.63 20.29
CA THR A 60 0.24 -10.44 19.94
C THR A 60 0.03 -11.19 18.63
N GLY A 61 -1.17 -11.75 18.41
CA GLY A 61 -1.45 -12.59 17.24
C GLY A 61 -1.84 -11.83 15.97
N SER A 62 -2.25 -10.55 16.06
CA SER A 62 -2.72 -9.80 14.88
C SER A 62 -1.77 -8.72 14.38
N THR A 63 -0.67 -8.45 15.10
CA THR A 63 0.26 -7.36 14.73
C THR A 63 0.85 -7.56 13.33
N LEU A 64 1.21 -8.80 12.96
CA LEU A 64 1.83 -9.07 11.66
C LEU A 64 0.86 -8.83 10.50
N GLY A 65 -0.37 -9.33 10.57
CA GLY A 65 -1.37 -9.13 9.52
C GLY A 65 -1.79 -7.68 9.41
N VAL A 66 -1.86 -6.94 10.51
CA VAL A 66 -2.09 -5.49 10.45
C VAL A 66 -0.96 -4.80 9.70
N ILE A 67 0.30 -5.09 10.03
CA ILE A 67 1.45 -4.54 9.29
C ILE A 67 1.35 -4.90 7.80
N ALA A 68 1.03 -6.15 7.47
CA ALA A 68 0.89 -6.61 6.09
C ALA A 68 -0.21 -5.85 5.33
N VAL A 69 -1.38 -5.65 5.94
CA VAL A 69 -2.50 -4.88 5.34
C VAL A 69 -2.10 -3.43 5.13
N PHE A 70 -1.43 -2.79 6.10
CA PHE A 70 -0.94 -1.42 5.95
C PHE A 70 0.09 -1.29 4.83
N ILE A 71 1.01 -2.25 4.70
CA ILE A 71 1.99 -2.28 3.60
C ILE A 71 1.28 -2.45 2.27
N LEU A 72 0.35 -3.40 2.14
CA LEU A 72 -0.33 -3.70 0.89
C LEU A 72 -1.21 -2.54 0.42
N VAL A 73 -2.02 -1.97 1.33
CA VAL A 73 -2.85 -0.80 1.02
C VAL A 73 -1.97 0.43 0.76
N GLY A 74 -0.90 0.62 1.53
CA GLY A 74 0.07 1.69 1.31
C GLY A 74 0.73 1.59 -0.07
N ALA A 75 1.17 0.39 -0.47
CA ALA A 75 1.75 0.11 -1.77
C ALA A 75 0.75 0.34 -2.91
N LEU A 76 -0.52 -0.05 -2.72
CA LEU A 76 -1.59 0.20 -3.68
C LEU A 76 -1.85 1.69 -3.88
N PHE A 77 -1.95 2.47 -2.80
CA PHE A 77 -2.11 3.92 -2.86
C PHE A 77 -0.90 4.61 -3.49
N TYR A 78 0.30 4.14 -3.16
CA TYR A 78 1.53 4.63 -3.78
C TYR A 78 1.54 4.38 -5.30
N ALA A 79 1.21 3.15 -5.73
CA ALA A 79 1.10 2.78 -7.13
C ALA A 79 0.01 3.59 -7.85
N LEU A 80 -1.17 3.76 -7.24
CA LEU A 80 -2.27 4.55 -7.80
C LEU A 80 -1.86 6.01 -7.98
N THR A 81 -1.24 6.61 -6.96
CA THR A 81 -0.76 7.99 -7.03
C THR A 81 0.30 8.14 -8.12
N PHE A 82 1.20 7.17 -8.24
CA PHE A 82 2.19 7.13 -9.31
C PHE A 82 1.55 7.03 -10.69
N VAL A 83 0.57 6.14 -10.88
CA VAL A 83 -0.16 5.98 -12.16
C VAL A 83 -0.95 7.23 -12.51
N VAL A 84 -1.66 7.83 -11.56
CA VAL A 84 -2.43 9.06 -11.78
C VAL A 84 -1.51 10.24 -12.08
N GLY A 85 -0.43 10.40 -11.31
CA GLY A 85 0.56 11.46 -11.52
C GLY A 85 1.25 11.33 -12.86
N PHE A 86 1.77 10.15 -13.16
CA PHE A 86 2.46 9.87 -14.43
C PHE A 86 1.49 9.93 -15.62
N GLY A 87 0.27 9.41 -15.47
CA GLY A 87 -0.77 9.46 -16.50
C GLY A 87 -1.21 10.89 -16.81
N SER A 88 -1.40 11.73 -15.79
CA SER A 88 -1.66 13.17 -15.95
C SER A 88 -0.55 13.86 -16.73
N LEU A 89 0.70 13.59 -16.37
CA LEU A 89 1.86 14.16 -17.05
C LEU A 89 1.95 13.69 -18.50
N TYR A 90 1.75 12.40 -18.75
CA TYR A 90 1.75 11.83 -20.09
C TYR A 90 0.61 12.40 -20.93
N ALA A 91 -0.57 12.62 -20.35
CA ALA A 91 -1.70 13.26 -21.03
C ALA A 91 -1.39 14.72 -21.40
N ARG A 92 -0.76 15.51 -20.50
CA ARG A 92 -0.31 16.88 -20.80
C ARG A 92 0.73 16.90 -21.91
N MET A 93 1.77 16.08 -21.80
CA MET A 93 2.81 15.97 -22.84
C MET A 93 2.25 15.45 -24.16
N GLY A 94 1.37 14.46 -24.13
CA GLY A 94 0.69 13.92 -25.31
C GLY A 94 -0.15 14.98 -26.01
N ARG A 95 -0.94 15.76 -25.26
CA ARG A 95 -1.72 16.88 -25.83
C ARG A 95 -0.83 17.89 -26.57
N LEU A 96 0.35 18.17 -26.03
CA LEU A 96 1.32 19.05 -26.68
C LEU A 96 1.96 18.38 -27.90
N MET A 97 2.46 17.15 -27.77
CA MET A 97 3.08 16.41 -28.88
C MET A 97 2.12 16.16 -30.06
N PHE A 98 0.83 15.98 -29.79
CA PHE A 98 -0.21 15.81 -30.80
C PHE A 98 -0.89 17.12 -31.21
N SER A 99 -0.39 18.27 -30.74
CA SER A 99 -0.91 19.56 -31.20
C SER A 99 -0.62 19.75 -32.71
N PRO A 100 -1.49 20.48 -33.43
CA PRO A 100 -1.28 20.75 -34.85
C PRO A 100 0.07 21.40 -35.14
N GLU A 101 0.52 22.30 -34.27
CA GLU A 101 1.81 23.00 -34.38
C GLU A 101 2.99 22.03 -34.28
N THR A 102 2.97 21.12 -33.31
CA THR A 102 4.04 20.14 -33.13
C THR A 102 4.08 19.10 -34.23
N ARG A 103 2.91 18.69 -34.75
CA ARG A 103 2.84 17.82 -35.93
C ARG A 103 3.36 18.51 -37.19
N ALA A 104 3.02 19.78 -37.39
CA ALA A 104 3.54 20.57 -38.51
C ALA A 104 5.06 20.71 -38.42
N TYR A 105 5.59 21.01 -37.23
CA TYR A 105 7.02 21.07 -36.98
C TYR A 105 7.73 19.72 -37.22
N GLN A 106 7.21 18.61 -36.68
CA GLN A 106 7.80 17.28 -36.90
C GLN A 106 7.79 16.88 -38.39
N LYS A 107 6.72 17.24 -39.13
CA LYS A 107 6.62 16.98 -40.56
C LYS A 107 7.60 17.85 -41.37
N ALA A 108 7.77 19.12 -40.99
CA ALA A 108 8.72 20.04 -41.63
C ALA A 108 10.18 19.66 -41.36
N ARG A 109 10.49 19.21 -40.13
CA ARG A 109 11.84 18.84 -39.71
C ARG A 109 12.39 17.59 -40.42
N GLY A 110 11.55 16.60 -40.73
CA GLY A 110 12.01 15.34 -41.31
C GLY A 110 13.04 14.63 -40.42
N LYS A 111 14.13 14.10 -41.01
CA LYS A 111 15.23 13.42 -40.30
C LYS A 111 16.38 14.34 -39.89
N LYS A 112 16.22 15.67 -39.99
CA LYS A 112 17.32 16.61 -39.78
C LYS A 112 17.94 16.52 -38.38
N THR A 113 19.27 16.49 -38.31
CA THR A 113 20.05 16.58 -37.06
C THR A 113 19.93 17.99 -36.44
N LEU A 114 20.57 18.22 -35.29
CA LEU A 114 20.56 19.56 -34.67
C LEU A 114 21.35 20.59 -35.49
N GLY A 115 22.41 20.16 -36.19
CA GLY A 115 23.26 21.02 -37.01
C GLY A 115 22.59 21.43 -38.32
N GLU A 116 21.81 20.52 -38.92
CA GLU A 116 21.09 20.73 -40.18
C GLU A 116 19.85 21.63 -40.08
N LEU A 117 19.50 22.10 -38.88
CA LEU A 117 18.38 23.02 -38.66
C LEU A 117 18.79 24.46 -39.02
N THR A 118 17.96 25.11 -39.83
CA THR A 118 18.05 26.57 -40.02
C THR A 118 17.83 27.31 -38.69
N ASP A 119 18.30 28.56 -38.59
CA ASP A 119 18.13 29.36 -37.37
C ASP A 119 16.66 29.50 -36.97
N ASP A 120 15.78 29.75 -37.94
CA ASP A 120 14.33 29.84 -37.70
C ASP A 120 13.73 28.49 -37.23
N GLU A 121 14.15 27.37 -37.84
CA GLU A 121 13.71 26.03 -37.42
C GLU A 121 14.22 25.65 -36.02
N PHE A 122 15.40 26.15 -35.63
CA PHE A 122 15.95 25.96 -34.30
C PHE A 122 15.24 26.83 -33.26
N GLU A 123 15.00 28.11 -33.53
CA GLU A 123 14.26 28.98 -32.62
C GLU A 123 12.82 28.52 -32.43
N LEU A 124 12.17 28.02 -33.48
CA LEU A 124 10.85 27.39 -33.37
C LEU A 124 10.87 26.12 -32.50
N ARG A 125 11.98 25.37 -32.51
CA ARG A 125 12.19 24.24 -31.60
C ARG A 125 12.33 24.68 -30.15
N VAL A 126 13.10 25.74 -29.90
CA VAL A 126 13.28 26.32 -28.57
C VAL A 126 11.95 26.84 -28.04
N ASP A 127 11.15 27.54 -28.86
CA ASP A 127 9.81 28.00 -28.47
C ASP A 127 8.87 26.83 -28.17
N LEU A 128 8.90 25.77 -28.96
CA LEU A 128 8.08 24.58 -28.70
C LEU A 128 8.49 23.89 -27.39
N LEU A 129 9.80 23.77 -27.14
CA LEU A 129 10.31 23.25 -25.87
C LEU A 129 9.96 24.16 -24.69
N ARG A 130 9.93 25.48 -24.90
CA ARG A 130 9.47 26.45 -23.90
C ARG A 130 8.01 26.26 -23.56
N ARG A 131 7.13 26.12 -24.56
CA ARG A 131 5.70 25.80 -24.32
C ARG A 131 5.52 24.47 -23.60
N MET A 132 6.33 23.46 -23.94
CA MET A 132 6.33 22.16 -23.24
C MET A 132 6.77 22.29 -21.78
N TYR A 133 7.80 23.10 -21.54
CA TYR A 133 8.32 23.39 -20.22
C TYR A 133 7.32 24.17 -19.37
N ASP A 134 6.68 25.20 -19.93
CA ASP A 134 5.67 26.03 -19.25
C ASP A 134 4.39 25.22 -18.94
N ALA A 135 4.05 24.24 -19.77
CA ALA A 135 2.91 23.35 -19.54
C ALA A 135 3.14 22.30 -18.43
N VAL A 136 4.39 22.12 -18.01
CA VAL A 136 4.78 21.20 -16.93
C VAL A 136 5.58 22.00 -15.89
N PRO A 137 4.92 22.85 -15.07
CA PRO A 137 5.59 23.72 -14.11
C PRO A 137 6.47 22.95 -13.12
N GLU A 138 6.19 21.66 -12.90
CA GLU A 138 6.99 20.78 -12.06
C GLU A 138 8.41 20.58 -12.60
N ILE A 139 8.61 20.59 -13.92
CA ILE A 139 9.93 20.59 -14.56
C ILE A 139 10.67 21.90 -14.28
N ALA A 140 9.92 23.00 -14.23
CA ALA A 140 10.49 24.33 -14.08
C ALA A 140 11.14 24.56 -12.70
N GLU A 141 10.61 23.90 -11.67
CA GLU A 141 11.17 23.93 -10.32
C GLU A 141 12.53 23.24 -10.23
N GLN A 142 12.86 22.29 -11.12
CA GLN A 142 14.08 21.49 -11.03
C GLN A 142 15.23 22.01 -11.89
N VAL A 143 14.93 22.47 -13.10
CA VAL A 143 15.94 22.96 -14.04
C VAL A 143 15.43 24.25 -14.65
N PRO A 144 16.09 25.41 -14.44
CA PRO A 144 15.70 26.65 -15.08
C PRO A 144 15.74 26.52 -16.61
N PHE A 145 14.73 27.05 -17.31
CA PHE A 145 14.63 26.94 -18.78
C PHE A 145 15.90 27.47 -19.45
N ALA A 146 16.46 28.57 -18.93
CA ALA A 146 17.71 29.16 -19.44
C ALA A 146 18.88 28.17 -19.44
N ALA A 147 18.98 27.28 -18.44
CA ALA A 147 20.03 26.26 -18.40
C ALA A 147 19.79 25.17 -19.45
N MET A 148 18.53 24.76 -19.66
CA MET A 148 18.15 23.82 -20.70
C MET A 148 18.40 24.41 -22.10
N GLU A 149 18.00 25.66 -22.32
CA GLU A 149 18.21 26.40 -23.56
C GLU A 149 19.70 26.55 -23.87
N ALA A 150 20.51 26.96 -22.89
CA ALA A 150 21.96 27.04 -23.03
C ALA A 150 22.57 25.70 -23.43
N SER A 151 22.10 24.59 -22.85
CA SER A 151 22.58 23.26 -23.21
C SER A 151 22.20 22.85 -24.65
N LEU A 152 21.01 23.23 -25.11
CA LEU A 152 20.56 22.97 -26.49
C LEU A 152 21.33 23.81 -27.51
N ARG A 153 21.60 25.09 -27.19
CA ARG A 153 22.41 25.98 -28.02
C ARG A 153 23.85 25.46 -28.11
N ALA A 154 24.43 25.01 -26.99
CA ALA A 154 25.76 24.39 -26.98
C ALA A 154 25.82 23.08 -27.78
N GLU A 155 24.78 22.23 -27.68
CA GLU A 155 24.67 20.99 -28.46
C GLU A 155 24.55 21.27 -29.96
N ARG A 156 23.79 22.31 -30.35
CA ARG A 156 23.72 22.76 -31.75
C ARG A 156 25.09 23.18 -32.28
N LEU A 157 25.80 24.04 -31.55
CA LEU A 157 27.14 24.49 -31.94
C LEU A 157 28.13 23.32 -32.05
N ALA A 158 28.08 22.37 -31.12
CA ALA A 158 28.89 21.16 -31.17
C ALA A 158 28.54 20.30 -32.41
N SER A 159 27.26 20.18 -32.78
CA SER A 159 26.85 19.43 -33.96
C SER A 159 27.29 20.09 -35.28
N ILE A 160 27.27 21.42 -35.36
CA ILE A 160 27.78 22.17 -36.52
C ILE A 160 29.30 21.97 -36.64
N ALA A 161 30.03 22.05 -35.53
CA ALA A 161 31.48 21.83 -35.52
C ALA A 161 31.88 20.37 -35.87
N GLN A 162 31.02 19.39 -35.57
CA GLN A 162 31.25 17.99 -35.94
C GLN A 162 31.03 17.70 -37.44
N GLU A 163 30.15 18.46 -38.11
CA GLU A 163 29.97 18.34 -39.57
C GLU A 163 31.18 18.90 -40.36
N GLU A 164 31.96 19.79 -39.76
CA GLU A 164 33.19 20.34 -40.36
C GLU A 164 34.43 19.41 -40.22
N ASP A 165 34.41 18.41 -39.33
CA ASP A 165 35.52 17.47 -39.10
C ASP A 165 35.05 15.99 -39.02
N PRO A 166 34.99 15.27 -40.16
CA PRO A 166 34.41 13.94 -40.24
C PRO A 166 35.20 12.84 -39.49
N ASP A 167 36.47 13.10 -39.12
CA ASP A 167 37.33 12.14 -38.40
C ASP A 167 37.00 12.03 -36.90
N ASN A 168 36.16 12.92 -36.36
CA ASN A 168 35.78 12.92 -34.95
C ASN A 168 34.47 12.16 -34.64
N ASN A 169 33.85 11.53 -35.64
CA ASN A 169 32.52 10.90 -35.58
C ASN A 169 32.41 9.66 -34.66
N ALA A 170 33.52 9.09 -34.18
CA ALA A 170 33.50 7.86 -33.39
C ALA A 170 33.18 8.05 -31.89
N ARG A 171 33.10 9.28 -31.37
CA ARG A 171 33.05 9.53 -29.91
C ARG A 171 31.71 9.94 -29.32
N THR A 172 30.64 10.09 -30.09
CA THR A 172 29.36 10.58 -29.55
C THR A 172 28.17 9.69 -29.87
N THR A 173 28.26 8.44 -29.40
CA THR A 173 27.11 7.57 -29.07
C THR A 173 26.32 8.13 -27.87
N GLY A 174 25.98 9.42 -27.90
CA GLY A 174 25.37 10.18 -26.80
C GLY A 174 23.86 10.45 -26.96
N GLN A 175 23.25 10.03 -28.07
CA GLN A 175 21.81 10.23 -28.32
C GLN A 175 20.89 9.49 -27.33
N SER A 176 21.40 8.52 -26.57
CA SER A 176 20.67 7.87 -25.48
C SER A 176 20.51 8.74 -24.23
N GLY A 177 21.33 9.80 -24.08
CA GLY A 177 21.37 10.63 -22.88
C GLY A 177 20.15 11.54 -22.68
N ILE A 178 19.58 12.10 -23.75
CA ILE A 178 18.47 13.05 -23.64
C ILE A 178 17.17 12.34 -23.22
N LYS A 179 16.85 11.19 -23.83
CA LYS A 179 15.67 10.39 -23.43
C LYS A 179 15.79 9.92 -21.98
N LEU A 180 16.98 9.49 -21.57
CA LEU A 180 17.24 9.06 -20.19
C LEU A 180 17.13 10.23 -19.20
N LYS A 181 17.63 11.43 -19.57
CA LYS A 181 17.53 12.65 -18.75
C LYS A 181 16.08 13.11 -18.59
N VAL A 182 15.29 13.14 -19.65
CA VAL A 182 13.86 13.49 -19.58
C VAL A 182 13.13 12.49 -18.70
N PHE A 183 13.34 11.18 -18.90
CA PHE A 183 12.69 10.16 -18.07
C PHE A 183 13.08 10.31 -16.59
N ARG A 184 14.35 10.54 -16.27
CA ARG A 184 14.81 10.77 -14.90
C ARG A 184 14.17 12.02 -14.28
N LEU A 185 14.11 13.12 -15.02
CA LEU A 185 13.44 14.35 -14.61
C LEU A 185 11.94 14.12 -14.31
N LEU A 186 11.26 13.29 -15.10
CA LEU A 186 9.86 12.93 -14.84
C LEU A 186 9.69 12.10 -13.57
N PHE A 187 10.62 11.21 -13.27
CA PHE A 187 10.63 10.47 -12.01
C PHE A 187 10.92 11.38 -10.82
N ASP A 188 11.90 12.29 -10.95
CA ASP A 188 12.30 13.20 -9.89
C ASP A 188 11.17 14.20 -9.58
N THR A 189 10.43 14.68 -10.58
CA THR A 189 9.26 15.55 -10.41
C THR A 189 8.10 14.83 -9.72
N GLN A 190 7.79 13.60 -10.12
CA GLN A 190 6.81 12.77 -9.41
C GLN A 190 7.23 12.48 -7.97
N ALA A 191 8.51 12.15 -7.75
CA ALA A 191 9.03 11.92 -6.41
C ALA A 191 8.96 13.17 -5.53
N ALA A 192 9.19 14.36 -6.10
CA ALA A 192 9.03 15.63 -5.39
C ALA A 192 7.57 15.92 -5.03
N ALA A 193 6.64 15.71 -5.97
CA ALA A 193 5.21 15.85 -5.73
C ALA A 193 4.71 14.88 -4.65
N MET A 194 5.14 13.61 -4.71
CA MET A 194 4.83 12.62 -3.68
C MET A 194 5.40 13.01 -2.31
N ARG A 195 6.63 13.53 -2.24
CA ARG A 195 7.21 14.03 -0.98
C ARG A 195 6.40 15.18 -0.38
N ARG A 196 5.90 16.10 -1.23
CA ARG A 196 5.06 17.23 -0.78
C ARG A 196 3.77 16.75 -0.11
N HIS A 197 3.16 15.69 -0.66
CA HIS A 197 1.90 15.15 -0.18
C HIS A 197 2.05 13.90 0.69
N TRP A 198 3.27 13.51 1.06
CA TRP A 198 3.52 12.20 1.69
C TRP A 198 2.73 12.01 2.99
N LYS A 199 2.61 13.05 3.82
CA LYS A 199 1.84 12.99 5.07
C LYS A 199 0.36 12.73 4.83
N ALA A 200 -0.21 13.37 3.80
CA ALA A 200 -1.60 13.16 3.42
C ALA A 200 -1.79 11.77 2.82
N LEU A 201 -0.87 11.32 1.96
CA LEU A 201 -0.91 9.98 1.37
C LEU A 201 -0.85 8.90 2.45
N VAL A 202 0.06 9.04 3.43
CA VAL A 202 0.16 8.10 4.55
C VAL A 202 -1.06 8.18 5.46
N GLY A 203 -1.58 9.37 5.74
CA GLY A 203 -2.80 9.52 6.54
C GLY A 203 -4.01 8.86 5.88
N VAL A 204 -4.21 9.09 4.58
CA VAL A 204 -5.32 8.51 3.82
C VAL A 204 -5.15 7.02 3.63
N SER A 205 -3.94 6.53 3.31
CA SER A 205 -3.70 5.09 3.15
C SER A 205 -3.83 4.35 4.48
N ALA A 206 -3.38 4.94 5.60
CA ALA A 206 -3.58 4.41 6.94
C ALA A 206 -5.07 4.35 7.28
N ALA A 207 -5.83 5.41 7.00
CA ALA A 207 -7.28 5.42 7.20
C ALA A 207 -7.98 4.37 6.33
N ALA A 208 -7.60 4.21 5.07
CA ALA A 208 -8.16 3.20 4.17
C ALA A 208 -7.82 1.77 4.62
N ALA A 209 -6.56 1.52 5.03
CA ALA A 209 -6.15 0.24 5.60
C ALA A 209 -6.99 -0.07 6.85
N PHE A 210 -7.22 0.95 7.67
CA PHE A 210 -7.95 0.81 8.92
C PHE A 210 -9.45 0.56 8.75
N PHE A 211 -10.14 1.43 8.01
CA PHE A 211 -11.60 1.40 7.88
C PHE A 211 -12.11 0.47 6.79
N VAL A 212 -11.26 0.08 5.84
CA VAL A 212 -11.66 -0.75 4.69
C VAL A 212 -10.84 -2.02 4.63
N GLY A 213 -9.51 -1.92 4.65
CA GLY A 213 -8.60 -3.06 4.52
C GLY A 213 -8.84 -4.13 5.58
N LEU A 214 -8.71 -3.77 6.87
CA LEU A 214 -8.87 -4.73 7.97
C LEU A 214 -10.28 -5.34 8.05
N PRO A 215 -11.38 -4.56 7.96
CA PRO A 215 -12.73 -5.13 7.92
C PRO A 215 -12.97 -6.08 6.74
N LEU A 216 -12.51 -5.73 5.53
CA LEU A 216 -12.68 -6.60 4.36
C LEU A 216 -11.93 -7.92 4.53
N VAL A 217 -10.71 -7.88 5.05
CA VAL A 217 -9.95 -9.10 5.33
C VAL A 217 -10.65 -9.97 6.38
N ALA A 218 -11.15 -9.37 7.46
CA ALA A 218 -11.89 -10.09 8.49
C ALA A 218 -13.19 -10.73 7.94
N ILE A 219 -13.98 -9.99 7.15
CA ILE A 219 -15.20 -10.52 6.54
C ILE A 219 -14.88 -11.63 5.54
N SER A 220 -13.89 -11.43 4.67
CA SER A 220 -13.47 -12.45 3.70
C SER A 220 -13.02 -13.74 4.39
N GLN A 221 -12.32 -13.63 5.52
CA GLN A 221 -11.90 -14.77 6.31
C GLN A 221 -13.07 -15.49 6.99
N ALA A 222 -14.05 -14.74 7.51
CA ALA A 222 -15.25 -15.35 8.07
C ALA A 222 -16.03 -16.10 6.99
N VAL A 223 -16.17 -15.53 5.79
CA VAL A 223 -16.84 -16.20 4.65
C VAL A 223 -16.16 -17.53 4.31
N GLN A 224 -14.82 -17.58 4.26
CA GLN A 224 -14.09 -18.84 4.02
C GLN A 224 -14.46 -19.92 5.05
N VAL A 225 -14.52 -19.56 6.35
CA VAL A 225 -14.91 -20.48 7.42
C VAL A 225 -16.35 -20.94 7.27
N ARG A 226 -17.27 -20.03 6.88
CA ARG A 226 -18.68 -20.38 6.61
C ARG A 226 -18.82 -21.33 5.44
N GLU A 227 -17.96 -21.21 4.43
CA GLU A 227 -17.93 -22.08 3.25
C GLU A 227 -17.22 -23.42 3.51
N GLY A 228 -16.75 -23.68 4.74
CA GLY A 228 -16.04 -24.90 5.08
C GLY A 228 -14.58 -24.93 4.62
N GLU A 229 -14.04 -23.82 4.13
CA GLU A 229 -12.65 -23.73 3.69
C GLU A 229 -11.69 -23.52 4.88
N PRO A 230 -10.49 -24.14 4.83
CA PRO A 230 -9.50 -23.94 5.88
C PRO A 230 -9.03 -22.49 5.91
N PHE A 231 -9.01 -21.94 7.12
CA PHE A 231 -8.57 -20.57 7.38
C PHE A 231 -7.08 -20.38 7.05
N ILE A 232 -6.79 -19.79 5.88
CA ILE A 232 -5.41 -19.52 5.42
C ILE A 232 -4.68 -18.53 6.36
N GLY A 233 -5.43 -17.61 6.98
CA GLY A 233 -4.88 -16.59 7.87
C GLY A 233 -4.18 -17.14 9.11
N GLY A 234 -4.60 -18.32 9.58
CA GLY A 234 -4.10 -18.94 10.81
C GLY A 234 -2.73 -19.57 10.62
N ASN A 235 -2.54 -20.22 9.46
CA ASN A 235 -1.27 -20.83 9.07
C ASN A 235 -0.16 -19.79 8.86
N LEU A 236 -0.52 -18.57 8.45
CA LEU A 236 0.43 -17.47 8.26
C LEU A 236 0.62 -16.61 9.53
N GLY A 237 -0.14 -16.88 10.61
CA GLY A 237 -0.11 -16.08 11.83
C GLY A 237 -0.40 -14.59 11.59
N LEU A 238 -1.21 -14.28 10.58
CA LEU A 238 -1.49 -12.89 10.20
C LEU A 238 -2.50 -12.28 11.17
N PHE A 239 -3.48 -13.05 11.62
CA PHE A 239 -4.49 -12.60 12.57
C PHE A 239 -4.62 -13.60 13.71
N ALA A 240 -4.92 -13.09 14.91
CA ALA A 240 -5.17 -13.91 16.08
C ALA A 240 -6.51 -14.66 16.04
N TYR A 241 -7.29 -14.49 14.96
CA TYR A 241 -8.57 -15.16 14.80
C TYR A 241 -8.32 -16.66 14.74
N GLN A 242 -9.06 -17.41 15.53
CA GLN A 242 -9.02 -18.86 15.52
C GLN A 242 -10.29 -19.36 14.87
N ALA A 243 -10.11 -20.18 13.85
CA ALA A 243 -11.14 -20.98 13.20
C ALA A 243 -10.44 -22.18 12.58
N SER A 244 -10.02 -23.11 13.45
CA SER A 244 -9.30 -24.31 13.02
C SER A 244 -10.31 -25.42 12.74
N PRO A 245 -10.25 -26.11 11.60
CA PRO A 245 -11.12 -27.25 11.35
C PRO A 245 -10.80 -28.37 12.35
N VAL A 246 -11.84 -28.96 12.95
CA VAL A 246 -11.70 -29.95 14.01
C VAL A 246 -12.73 -31.08 13.89
N ASP A 247 -12.31 -32.27 14.31
CA ASP A 247 -13.21 -33.39 14.60
C ASP A 247 -13.64 -33.33 16.06
N VAL A 248 -14.94 -33.43 16.30
CA VAL A 248 -15.54 -33.33 17.63
C VAL A 248 -16.13 -34.67 18.04
N ARG A 249 -15.65 -35.21 19.15
CA ARG A 249 -16.23 -36.41 19.76
C ARG A 249 -16.84 -36.08 21.11
N LEU A 250 -18.11 -36.43 21.28
CA LEU A 250 -18.82 -36.29 22.55
C LEU A 250 -18.43 -37.42 23.50
N ASN A 251 -18.04 -37.06 24.72
CA ASN A 251 -17.72 -38.00 25.81
C ASN A 251 -18.93 -38.26 26.73
N GLY A 252 -20.06 -37.58 26.51
CA GLY A 252 -21.27 -37.68 27.32
C GLY A 252 -22.49 -37.04 26.65
N GLU A 253 -23.62 -37.05 27.33
CA GLU A 253 -24.85 -36.44 26.83
C GLU A 253 -24.80 -34.91 26.90
N MET A 254 -25.32 -34.25 25.86
CA MET A 254 -25.42 -32.80 25.81
C MET A 254 -26.45 -32.29 26.83
N PRO A 255 -26.20 -31.14 27.50
CA PRO A 255 -27.18 -30.51 28.36
C PRO A 255 -28.50 -30.25 27.63
N SER A 256 -29.63 -30.46 28.32
CA SER A 256 -30.95 -30.22 27.75
C SER A 256 -31.10 -28.78 27.24
N GLY A 257 -31.51 -28.62 25.99
CA GLY A 257 -31.71 -27.31 25.35
C GLY A 257 -30.53 -26.78 24.53
N GLN A 258 -29.41 -27.50 24.46
CA GLN A 258 -28.35 -27.21 23.49
C GLN A 258 -28.58 -27.93 22.16
N ALA A 259 -28.11 -27.35 21.06
CA ALA A 259 -28.15 -28.01 19.75
C ALA A 259 -27.33 -29.33 19.82
N PRO A 260 -27.85 -30.43 19.26
CA PRO A 260 -27.09 -31.66 19.17
C PRO A 260 -25.85 -31.45 18.30
N ILE A 261 -24.76 -32.14 18.64
CA ILE A 261 -23.53 -32.15 17.82
C ILE A 261 -23.58 -33.42 16.98
N ASP A 262 -23.60 -33.27 15.67
CA ASP A 262 -23.37 -34.37 14.74
C ASP A 262 -21.88 -34.74 14.75
N PRO A 263 -21.46 -35.97 15.08
CA PRO A 263 -20.05 -36.37 15.06
C PRO A 263 -19.37 -36.25 13.68
N ASP A 264 -20.15 -36.29 12.60
CA ASP A 264 -19.65 -36.26 11.22
C ASP A 264 -19.71 -34.83 10.62
N GLY A 265 -20.11 -33.84 11.40
CA GLY A 265 -20.23 -32.44 10.95
C GLY A 265 -18.89 -31.75 10.69
N ASP A 266 -18.96 -30.66 9.92
CA ASP A 266 -17.83 -29.78 9.61
C ASP A 266 -17.72 -28.65 10.65
N TYR A 267 -16.96 -28.90 11.71
CA TYR A 267 -16.78 -27.94 12.79
C TYR A 267 -15.47 -27.16 12.69
N PHE A 268 -15.56 -25.89 13.07
CA PHE A 268 -14.43 -25.02 13.28
C PHE A 268 -14.33 -24.63 14.76
N LEU A 269 -13.16 -24.85 15.35
CA LEU A 269 -12.85 -24.35 16.68
C LEU A 269 -12.59 -22.84 16.62
N LEU A 270 -13.53 -22.07 17.16
CA LEU A 270 -13.44 -20.61 17.21
C LEU A 270 -12.57 -20.12 18.39
N GLY A 271 -12.44 -20.96 19.42
CA GLY A 271 -11.70 -20.70 20.65
C GLY A 271 -12.40 -21.30 21.85
N GLY A 272 -11.89 -21.04 23.06
CA GLY A 272 -12.46 -21.60 24.26
C GLY A 272 -11.89 -21.03 25.56
N THR A 273 -12.65 -21.23 26.61
CA THR A 273 -12.25 -21.03 28.00
C THR A 273 -12.04 -22.40 28.67
N PRO A 274 -11.47 -22.47 29.89
CA PRO A 274 -11.37 -23.73 30.61
C PRO A 274 -12.71 -24.44 30.86
N GLN A 275 -13.84 -23.74 30.75
CA GLN A 275 -15.17 -24.24 31.05
C GLN A 275 -15.94 -24.62 29.77
N PHE A 276 -15.78 -23.83 28.71
CA PHE A 276 -16.54 -23.94 27.48
C PHE A 276 -15.66 -23.81 26.26
N VAL A 277 -15.97 -24.60 25.24
CA VAL A 277 -15.41 -24.45 23.89
C VAL A 277 -16.49 -23.88 22.98
N THR A 278 -16.13 -22.92 22.15
CA THR A 278 -17.02 -22.38 21.11
C THR A 278 -16.64 -23.03 19.78
N LEU A 279 -17.59 -23.77 19.22
CA LEU A 279 -17.51 -24.42 17.93
C LEU A 279 -18.43 -23.69 16.95
N TYR A 280 -18.04 -23.65 15.70
CA TYR A 280 -18.88 -23.18 14.60
C TYR A 280 -19.20 -24.37 13.71
N ASP A 281 -20.48 -24.63 13.50
CA ASP A 281 -21.00 -25.65 12.58
C ASP A 281 -21.24 -24.98 11.23
N ALA A 282 -20.43 -25.35 10.22
CA ALA A 282 -20.51 -24.75 8.89
C ALA A 282 -21.76 -25.20 8.11
N GLU A 283 -22.27 -26.40 8.36
CA GLU A 283 -23.46 -26.92 7.68
C GLU A 283 -24.73 -26.28 8.22
N ALA A 284 -24.83 -26.15 9.55
CA ALA A 284 -25.95 -25.51 10.21
C ALA A 284 -25.84 -23.97 10.30
N ASP A 285 -24.71 -23.39 9.89
CA ASP A 285 -24.40 -21.96 9.89
C ASP A 285 -24.58 -21.30 11.28
N VAL A 286 -24.17 -22.01 12.35
CA VAL A 286 -24.43 -21.60 13.74
C VAL A 286 -23.23 -21.84 14.67
N SER A 287 -23.05 -20.94 15.64
CA SER A 287 -22.08 -21.13 16.73
C SER A 287 -22.69 -21.84 17.94
N ILE A 288 -22.01 -22.88 18.42
CA ILE A 288 -22.42 -23.72 19.55
C ILE A 288 -21.38 -23.61 20.67
N GLN A 289 -21.84 -23.41 21.91
CA GLN A 289 -20.99 -23.50 23.10
C GLN A 289 -21.19 -24.82 23.82
N VAL A 290 -20.09 -25.55 24.01
CA VAL A 290 -20.11 -26.88 24.60
C VAL A 290 -19.20 -26.90 25.82
N PRO A 291 -19.61 -27.50 26.95
CA PRO A 291 -18.72 -27.67 28.09
C PRO A 291 -17.44 -28.42 27.69
N ALA A 292 -16.28 -27.88 28.02
CA ALA A 292 -14.99 -28.44 27.63
C ALA A 292 -14.77 -29.87 28.15
N SER A 293 -15.43 -30.24 29.25
CA SER A 293 -15.39 -31.59 29.82
C SER A 293 -16.16 -32.64 29.02
N LEU A 294 -17.07 -32.22 28.12
CA LEU A 294 -17.96 -33.12 27.37
C LEU A 294 -17.46 -33.41 25.96
N VAL A 295 -16.44 -32.71 25.47
CA VAL A 295 -15.94 -32.86 24.10
C VAL A 295 -14.45 -33.19 24.07
N THR A 296 -14.09 -34.11 23.19
CA THR A 296 -12.71 -34.33 22.76
C THR A 296 -12.56 -33.73 21.36
N ILE A 297 -11.63 -32.79 21.21
CA ILE A 297 -11.40 -32.06 19.96
C ILE A 297 -10.07 -32.51 19.38
N THR A 298 -10.09 -32.92 18.11
CA THR A 298 -8.89 -33.31 17.37
C THR A 298 -8.75 -32.40 16.15
N SER A 299 -7.55 -31.86 15.90
CA SER A 299 -7.31 -31.03 14.72
C SER A 299 -7.48 -31.87 13.45
N ARG A 300 -8.28 -31.37 12.50
CA ARG A 300 -8.38 -31.95 11.16
C ARG A 300 -7.27 -31.34 10.31
N GLY A 301 -6.29 -32.17 9.92
CA GLY A 301 -5.08 -31.75 9.21
C GLY A 301 -5.29 -31.50 7.73
#